data_AF-A3XNW6-F1
#
_entry.id   AF-A3XNW6-F1
#
_cell.length_a   1.000
_cell.length_b   1.000
_cell.length_c   1.000
_cell.angle_alpha   90.00
_cell.angle_beta   90.00
_cell.angle_gamma   90.00
#
_symmetry.space_group_name_H-M   'P 1'
#
loop_
_entity.id
_entity.type
_entity.pdbx_description
1 polymer ?
#
loop_
_entity_poly.entity_id
_entity_poly.type
_entity_poly.pdbx_seq_one_letter_code
_entity_poly.pdbx_strand_id
1 'polypeptide(L)'
;MEYFMEAALRANDFRILAKNLQIIAKKKTLGELDFILETPDNFHIHVEMVYKFYLYDPDRKGSWIEKLVGPNLKDHLSFKLQKLKEHQFPMLQQEETLKLLEQLNIRTNAITQQLFFKAQLFVPVSTRIIDLDKELIAGNFYKQHELALLNQTTYRFYIPEKQDWVCEPYNDAYTLNFDSFYATAQQLLEQQRSFMFWCFTSKKIEKHFACWW
;
A
#
# COMPACT_ATOMS: atom_id res chain seq x y z
N MET A 1 -7.70 -7.16 -2.53
CA MET A 1 -6.34 -7.03 -3.10
C MET A 1 -5.75 -8.38 -3.48
N GLU A 2 -5.39 -9.23 -2.52
CA GLU A 2 -5.00 -10.64 -2.80
C GLU A 2 -6.05 -11.39 -3.63
N TYR A 3 -7.33 -11.20 -3.33
CA TYR A 3 -8.42 -11.78 -4.13
C TYR A 3 -8.37 -11.37 -5.62
N PHE A 4 -8.07 -10.09 -5.90
CA PHE A 4 -7.94 -9.60 -7.28
C PHE A 4 -6.67 -10.14 -7.94
N MET A 5 -5.58 -10.27 -7.18
CA MET A 5 -4.35 -10.90 -7.66
C MET A 5 -4.58 -12.37 -8.00
N GLU A 6 -5.26 -13.13 -7.14
CA GLU A 6 -5.62 -14.53 -7.37
C GLU A 6 -6.48 -14.69 -8.63
N ALA A 7 -7.50 -13.83 -8.81
CA ALA A 7 -8.31 -13.81 -10.02
C ALA A 7 -7.46 -13.51 -11.27
N ALA A 8 -6.58 -12.51 -11.22
CA ALA A 8 -5.70 -12.14 -12.32
C ALA A 8 -4.70 -13.25 -12.66
N LEU A 9 -4.08 -13.87 -11.66
CA LEU A 9 -3.15 -14.98 -11.83
C LEU A 9 -3.81 -16.16 -12.54
N ARG A 10 -5.01 -16.57 -12.10
CA ARG A 10 -5.77 -17.65 -12.73
C ARG A 10 -6.21 -17.32 -14.15
N ALA A 11 -6.59 -16.06 -14.41
CA ALA A 11 -6.95 -15.61 -15.74
C ALA A 11 -5.76 -15.58 -16.73
N ASN A 12 -4.53 -15.65 -16.22
CA ASN A 12 -3.30 -15.72 -17.01
C ASN A 12 -2.60 -17.09 -16.87
N ASP A 13 -3.37 -18.15 -16.58
CA ASP A 13 -2.92 -19.55 -16.53
C ASP A 13 -1.83 -19.86 -15.49
N PHE A 14 -1.65 -19.01 -14.47
CA PHE A 14 -0.80 -19.36 -13.34
C PHE A 14 -1.54 -20.32 -12.39
N ARG A 15 -0.86 -21.40 -11.98
CA ARG A 15 -1.36 -22.30 -10.95
C ARG A 15 -0.85 -21.85 -9.58
N ILE A 16 -1.76 -21.57 -8.65
CA ILE A 16 -1.40 -21.22 -7.27
C ILE A 16 -1.12 -22.50 -6.50
N LEU A 17 0.14 -22.73 -6.15
CA LEU A 17 0.59 -23.90 -5.38
C LEU A 17 0.40 -23.70 -3.88
N ALA A 18 0.67 -22.48 -3.40
CA ALA A 18 0.42 -22.07 -2.03
C ALA A 18 0.12 -20.56 -1.98
N LYS A 19 -0.66 -20.14 -0.99
CA LYS A 19 -0.89 -18.72 -0.68
C LYS A 19 -0.88 -18.50 0.83
N ASN A 20 -0.40 -17.33 1.26
CA ASN A 20 -0.32 -16.92 2.66
C ASN A 20 0.29 -18.03 3.53
N LEU A 21 1.40 -18.63 3.04
CA LEU A 21 2.01 -19.81 3.64
C LEU A 21 2.84 -19.40 4.86
N GLN A 22 2.30 -19.63 6.04
CA GLN A 22 2.96 -19.29 7.31
C GLN A 22 4.14 -20.22 7.61
N ILE A 23 5.30 -19.63 7.89
CA ILE A 23 6.50 -20.34 8.30
C ILE A 23 6.58 -20.29 9.82
N ILE A 24 6.47 -21.45 10.48
CA ILE A 24 6.44 -21.56 11.94
C ILE A 24 7.60 -22.43 12.41
N ALA A 25 8.41 -21.91 13.32
CA ALA A 25 9.46 -22.66 14.00
C ALA A 25 9.29 -22.53 15.51
N LYS A 26 9.35 -23.65 16.24
CA LYS A 26 9.27 -23.67 17.73
C LYS A 26 8.08 -22.86 18.28
N LYS A 27 6.90 -23.01 17.66
CA LYS A 27 5.65 -22.27 17.98
C LYS A 27 5.71 -20.75 17.78
N LYS A 28 6.70 -20.25 17.04
CA LYS A 28 6.81 -18.84 16.65
C LYS A 28 6.69 -18.72 15.14
N THR A 29 5.88 -17.76 14.68
CA THR A 29 5.82 -17.40 13.27
C THR A 29 7.10 -16.64 12.90
N LEU A 30 7.89 -17.21 11.98
CA LEU A 30 9.09 -16.59 11.43
C LEU A 30 8.72 -15.60 10.31
N GLY A 31 7.65 -15.88 9.58
CA GLY A 31 7.12 -15.03 8.53
C GLY A 31 6.08 -15.77 7.69
N GLU A 32 5.80 -15.24 6.50
CA GLU A 32 4.80 -15.75 5.58
C GLU A 32 5.29 -15.55 4.14
N LEU A 33 5.03 -16.53 3.26
CA LEU A 33 5.22 -16.41 1.82
C LEU A 33 3.86 -16.13 1.17
N ASP A 34 3.71 -14.98 0.51
CA ASP A 34 2.40 -14.53 0.00
C ASP A 34 1.86 -15.46 -1.08
N PHE A 35 2.66 -15.76 -2.11
CA PHE A 35 2.28 -16.69 -3.18
C PHE A 35 3.44 -17.56 -3.63
N ILE A 36 3.19 -18.87 -3.73
CA ILE A 36 4.00 -19.79 -4.53
C ILE A 36 3.18 -20.23 -5.72
N LEU A 37 3.71 -19.99 -6.92
CA LEU A 37 3.01 -20.17 -8.17
C LEU A 37 3.80 -21.11 -9.08
N GLU A 38 3.10 -21.77 -9.98
CA GLU A 38 3.66 -22.39 -11.17
C GLU A 38 3.20 -21.59 -12.39
N THR A 39 4.16 -21.20 -13.23
CA THR A 39 3.91 -20.48 -14.48
C THR A 39 3.37 -21.44 -15.55
N PRO A 40 2.75 -20.93 -16.64
CA PRO A 40 2.34 -21.77 -17.77
C PRO A 40 3.48 -22.61 -18.37
N ASP A 41 4.73 -22.13 -18.25
CA ASP A 41 5.94 -22.82 -18.71
C ASP A 41 6.54 -23.80 -17.67
N ASN A 42 5.80 -24.11 -16.59
CA ASN A 42 6.19 -25.01 -15.51
C ASN A 42 7.37 -24.54 -14.65
N PHE A 43 7.60 -23.23 -14.53
CA PHE A 43 8.55 -22.67 -13.57
C PHE A 43 7.86 -22.37 -12.24
N HIS A 44 8.55 -22.59 -11.12
CA HIS A 44 8.05 -22.16 -9.81
C HIS A 44 8.54 -20.75 -9.49
N ILE A 45 7.62 -19.89 -9.03
CA ILE A 45 7.95 -18.54 -8.58
C ILE A 45 7.35 -18.29 -7.20
N HIS A 46 8.14 -17.66 -6.33
CA HIS A 46 7.67 -17.03 -5.11
C HIS A 46 7.42 -15.55 -5.41
N VAL A 47 6.19 -15.08 -5.22
CA VAL A 47 5.84 -13.67 -5.37
C VAL A 47 5.53 -13.11 -4.00
N GLU A 48 6.35 -12.17 -3.53
CA GLU A 48 6.01 -11.28 -2.43
C GLU A 48 5.21 -10.10 -2.99
N MET A 49 4.04 -9.85 -2.42
CA MET A 49 3.12 -8.81 -2.82
C MET A 49 3.17 -7.64 -1.83
N VAL A 50 3.38 -6.44 -2.35
CA VAL A 50 3.36 -5.21 -1.55
C VAL A 50 2.44 -4.19 -2.18
N TYR A 51 1.52 -3.68 -1.37
CA TYR A 51 0.76 -2.49 -1.73
C TYR A 51 0.69 -1.52 -0.58
N LYS A 52 1.19 -0.32 -0.80
CA LYS A 52 1.34 0.69 0.26
C LYS A 52 0.97 2.08 -0.23
N PHE A 53 0.62 2.93 0.73
CA PHE A 53 0.43 4.35 0.54
C PHE A 53 1.56 5.05 1.28
N TYR A 54 2.30 5.91 0.60
CA TYR A 54 3.39 6.67 1.20
C TYR A 54 3.18 8.16 0.99
N LEU A 55 3.43 8.93 2.04
CA LEU A 55 3.41 10.37 2.09
C LEU A 55 4.86 10.86 2.14
N TYR A 56 5.20 11.81 1.29
CA TYR A 56 6.51 12.45 1.28
C TYR A 56 6.58 13.53 2.35
N ASP A 57 7.36 13.29 3.40
CA ASP A 57 7.65 14.24 4.47
C ASP A 57 8.91 15.05 4.12
N PRO A 58 8.78 16.32 3.70
CA PRO A 58 9.93 17.13 3.28
C PRO A 58 10.89 17.46 4.42
N ASP A 59 10.37 17.52 5.66
CA ASP A 59 11.10 17.92 6.86
C ASP A 59 11.99 16.78 7.40
N ARG A 60 11.70 15.54 6.97
CA ARG A 60 12.57 14.40 7.26
C ARG A 60 13.92 14.54 6.56
N LYS A 61 14.97 14.18 7.30
CA LYS A 61 16.34 14.07 6.77
C LYS A 61 16.53 12.75 6.02
N GLY A 62 17.52 12.74 5.13
CA GLY A 62 17.89 11.56 4.35
C GLY A 62 17.46 11.67 2.89
N SER A 63 17.60 10.54 2.19
CA SER A 63 17.18 10.33 0.81
C SER A 63 15.67 10.48 0.62
N TRP A 64 15.21 10.64 -0.62
CA TRP A 64 13.78 10.68 -0.94
C TRP A 64 13.01 9.45 -0.43
N ILE A 65 13.67 8.27 -0.37
CA ILE A 65 13.10 7.03 0.16
C ILE A 65 12.84 7.12 1.67
N GLU A 66 13.76 7.72 2.43
CA GLU A 66 13.64 7.85 3.89
C GLU A 66 12.59 8.88 4.32
N LYS A 67 12.25 9.79 3.39
CA LYS A 67 11.16 10.75 3.50
C LYS A 67 9.78 10.16 3.21
N LEU A 68 9.69 8.95 2.65
CA LEU A 68 8.42 8.29 2.35
C LEU A 68 7.92 7.45 3.54
N VAL A 69 6.83 7.94 4.15
CA VAL A 69 6.23 7.38 5.38
C VAL A 69 4.77 7.03 5.16
N GLY A 70 4.26 6.03 5.88
CA GLY A 70 2.84 5.70 5.84
C GLY A 70 1.99 6.82 6.45
N PRO A 71 0.68 6.89 6.13
CA PRO A 71 -0.18 8.00 6.58
C PRO A 71 -0.20 8.22 8.09
N ASN A 72 -0.02 7.14 8.87
CA ASN A 72 -0.01 7.15 10.33
C ASN A 72 1.41 6.96 10.91
N LEU A 73 2.47 7.20 10.14
CA LEU A 73 3.89 7.11 10.55
C LEU A 73 4.34 5.74 11.07
N LYS A 74 3.54 4.69 10.91
CA LYS A 74 3.86 3.31 11.32
C LYS A 74 4.62 2.51 10.25
N ASP A 75 4.57 2.97 9.00
CA ASP A 75 5.26 2.36 7.87
C ASP A 75 6.32 3.32 7.34
N HIS A 76 7.49 2.80 6.96
CA HIS A 76 8.53 3.54 6.25
C HIS A 76 8.95 2.75 5.03
N LEU A 77 9.11 3.41 3.88
CA LEU A 77 9.53 2.71 2.66
C LEU A 77 10.92 2.09 2.86
N SER A 78 11.87 2.83 3.43
CA SER A 78 13.21 2.33 3.74
C SER A 78 13.19 1.05 4.58
N PHE A 79 12.39 1.02 5.66
CA PHE A 79 12.27 -0.18 6.50
C PHE A 79 11.57 -1.34 5.80
N LYS A 80 10.57 -1.10 4.94
CA LYS A 80 9.95 -2.18 4.14
C LYS A 80 10.96 -2.76 3.15
N LEU A 81 11.74 -1.92 2.47
CA LEU A 81 12.79 -2.37 1.54
C LEU A 81 13.88 -3.17 2.27
N GLN A 82 14.33 -2.70 3.43
CA GLN A 82 15.30 -3.43 4.25
C GLN A 82 14.75 -4.78 4.70
N LYS A 83 13.52 -4.83 5.24
CA LYS A 83 12.88 -6.08 5.67
C LYS A 83 12.69 -7.06 4.51
N LEU A 84 12.35 -6.58 3.31
CA LEU A 84 12.25 -7.43 2.13
C LEU A 84 13.58 -8.11 1.82
N LYS A 85 14.66 -7.33 1.81
CA LYS A 85 16.02 -7.79 1.48
C LYS A 85 16.61 -8.72 2.53
N GLU A 86 16.47 -8.37 3.81
CA GLU A 86 17.16 -9.03 4.91
C GLU A 86 16.36 -10.19 5.52
N HIS A 87 15.04 -10.21 5.33
CA HIS A 87 14.16 -11.19 5.95
C HIS A 87 13.27 -11.94 4.96
N GLN A 88 12.40 -11.26 4.21
CA GLN A 88 11.39 -11.94 3.39
C GLN A 88 12.00 -12.79 2.27
N PHE A 89 12.96 -12.27 1.50
CA PHE A 89 13.59 -13.08 0.44
C PHE A 89 14.53 -14.17 0.97
N PRO A 90 15.35 -13.92 2.00
CA PRO A 90 16.15 -14.99 2.59
C PRO A 90 15.32 -16.12 3.23
N MET A 91 14.09 -15.83 3.69
CA MET A 91 13.22 -16.81 4.35
C MET A 91 12.91 -18.04 3.48
N LEU A 92 12.89 -17.89 2.15
CA LEU A 92 12.68 -19.02 1.23
C LEU A 92 13.75 -20.12 1.39
N GLN A 93 14.97 -19.74 1.79
CA GLN A 93 16.11 -20.64 1.92
C GLN A 93 16.29 -21.20 3.35
N GLN A 94 15.40 -20.86 4.29
CA GLN A 94 15.46 -21.38 5.65
C GLN A 94 15.03 -22.85 5.69
N GLU A 95 15.64 -23.62 6.60
CA GLU A 95 15.40 -25.06 6.74
C GLU A 95 13.93 -25.38 6.99
N GLU A 96 13.26 -24.61 7.86
CA GLU A 96 11.84 -24.78 8.15
C GLU A 96 10.95 -24.51 6.94
N THR A 97 11.32 -23.52 6.12
CA THR A 97 10.61 -23.20 4.88
C THR A 97 10.77 -24.32 3.86
N LEU A 98 12.01 -24.80 3.65
CA LEU A 98 12.29 -25.88 2.70
C LEU A 98 11.55 -27.16 3.08
N LYS A 99 11.56 -27.55 4.37
CA LYS A 99 10.80 -28.70 4.88
C LYS A 99 9.30 -28.56 4.64
N LEU A 100 8.74 -27.37 4.85
CA LEU A 100 7.32 -27.12 4.63
C LEU A 100 6.98 -27.22 3.13
N LEU A 101 7.81 -26.68 2.25
CA LEU A 101 7.61 -26.78 0.80
C LEU A 101 7.72 -28.22 0.30
N GLU A 102 8.66 -29.02 0.83
CA GLU A 102 8.76 -30.45 0.54
C GLU A 102 7.52 -31.22 0.97
N GLN A 103 6.97 -30.94 2.15
CA GLN A 103 5.70 -31.56 2.62
C GLN A 103 4.52 -31.24 1.71
N LEU A 104 4.54 -30.07 1.07
CA LEU A 104 3.54 -29.65 0.09
C LEU A 104 3.85 -30.16 -1.33
N ASN A 105 4.88 -30.98 -1.52
CA ASN A 105 5.38 -31.46 -2.81
C ASN A 105 5.75 -30.32 -3.78
N ILE A 106 6.20 -29.17 -3.25
CA ILE A 106 6.67 -28.03 -4.03
C ILE A 106 8.18 -28.16 -4.20
N ARG A 107 8.64 -28.25 -5.45
CA ARG A 107 10.08 -28.31 -5.79
C ARG A 107 10.77 -27.00 -5.42
N THR A 108 11.77 -27.08 -4.56
CA THR A 108 12.49 -25.93 -3.96
C THR A 108 13.75 -25.51 -4.74
N ASN A 109 14.33 -26.41 -5.53
CA ASN A 109 15.60 -26.21 -6.25
C ASN A 109 15.55 -25.20 -7.41
N ALA A 110 14.37 -24.66 -7.75
CA ALA A 110 14.17 -23.76 -8.89
C ALA A 110 13.14 -22.65 -8.64
N ILE A 111 12.85 -22.32 -7.37
CA ILE A 111 11.88 -21.24 -7.07
C ILE A 111 12.55 -19.90 -7.28
N THR A 112 12.13 -19.17 -8.32
CA THR A 112 12.58 -17.79 -8.55
C THR A 112 11.78 -16.84 -7.67
N GLN A 113 12.45 -15.89 -7.01
CA GLN A 113 11.79 -14.90 -6.17
C GLN A 113 11.49 -13.64 -6.97
N GLN A 114 10.27 -13.14 -6.87
CA GLN A 114 9.81 -11.93 -7.52
C GLN A 114 9.10 -11.02 -6.51
N LEU A 115 9.16 -9.72 -6.78
CA LEU A 115 8.51 -8.69 -5.99
C LEU A 115 7.44 -8.01 -6.83
N PHE A 116 6.18 -8.11 -6.40
CA PHE A 116 5.12 -7.27 -6.92
C PHE A 116 4.93 -6.07 -5.99
N PHE A 117 5.73 -5.01 -6.19
CA PHE A 117 5.66 -3.79 -5.38
C PHE A 117 4.85 -2.72 -6.09
N LYS A 118 3.70 -2.36 -5.51
CA LYS A 118 2.90 -1.21 -5.94
C LYS A 118 2.76 -0.22 -4.79
N ALA A 119 2.88 1.07 -5.10
CA ALA A 119 2.59 2.11 -4.13
C ALA A 119 1.92 3.30 -4.78
N GLN A 120 1.13 4.02 -3.97
CA GLN A 120 0.60 5.33 -4.32
C GLN A 120 1.32 6.38 -3.46
N LEU A 121 1.97 7.34 -4.11
CA LEU A 121 2.72 8.39 -3.43
C LEU A 121 1.87 9.66 -3.32
N PHE A 122 1.96 10.32 -2.17
CA PHE A 122 1.30 11.60 -1.94
C PHE A 122 2.29 12.61 -1.41
N VAL A 123 2.10 13.86 -1.80
CA VAL A 123 3.02 14.96 -1.44
C VAL A 123 2.28 16.05 -0.68
N PRO A 124 2.96 16.89 0.13
CA PRO A 124 2.29 17.93 0.89
C PRO A 124 1.67 18.95 -0.06
N VAL A 125 0.43 19.37 0.20
CA VAL A 125 -0.26 20.37 -0.65
C VAL A 125 0.50 21.71 -0.73
N SER A 126 1.23 22.06 0.33
CA SER A 126 2.00 23.31 0.44
C SER A 126 3.39 23.24 -0.20
N THR A 127 3.89 22.06 -0.57
CA THR A 127 5.26 21.89 -1.07
C THR A 127 5.31 21.92 -2.60
N ARG A 128 6.17 22.79 -3.15
CA ARG A 128 6.35 22.95 -4.61
C ARG A 128 7.53 22.19 -5.19
N ILE A 129 8.52 21.85 -4.37
CA ILE A 129 9.75 21.17 -4.80
C ILE A 129 9.80 19.80 -4.12
N ILE A 130 9.71 18.78 -4.94
CA ILE A 130 9.80 17.39 -4.56
C ILE A 130 10.80 16.73 -5.52
N ASP A 131 11.68 15.91 -4.96
CA ASP A 131 12.66 15.13 -5.72
C ASP A 131 12.03 13.79 -6.12
N LEU A 132 10.89 13.87 -6.81
CA LEU A 132 10.06 12.74 -7.23
C LEU A 132 9.48 13.03 -8.61
N ASP A 133 9.40 11.99 -9.43
CA ASP A 133 8.70 12.05 -10.70
C ASP A 133 7.19 12.29 -10.47
N LYS A 134 6.64 13.26 -11.19
CA LYS A 134 5.23 13.65 -11.09
C LYS A 134 4.29 12.51 -11.48
N GLU A 135 4.72 11.62 -12.37
CA GLU A 135 3.93 10.47 -12.79
C GLU A 135 3.71 9.46 -11.66
N LEU A 136 4.55 9.49 -10.62
CA LEU A 136 4.44 8.60 -9.46
C LEU A 136 3.46 9.13 -8.39
N ILE A 137 2.98 10.37 -8.53
CA ILE A 137 2.20 11.06 -7.52
C ILE A 137 0.71 10.80 -7.76
N ALA A 138 0.08 10.10 -6.82
CA ALA A 138 -1.35 9.82 -6.83
C ALA A 138 -2.19 11.00 -6.32
N GLY A 139 -1.60 11.89 -5.53
CA GLY A 139 -2.26 13.12 -5.08
C GLY A 139 -1.52 13.85 -3.97
N ASN A 140 -2.22 14.75 -3.30
CA ASN A 140 -1.68 15.50 -2.17
C ASN A 140 -2.13 14.96 -0.82
N PHE A 141 -1.40 15.29 0.25
CA PHE A 141 -1.90 15.23 1.61
C PHE A 141 -1.98 16.62 2.24
N TYR A 142 -2.89 16.75 3.20
CA TYR A 142 -3.21 17.98 3.91
C TYR A 142 -3.01 17.74 5.41
N LYS A 143 -2.30 18.65 6.06
CA LYS A 143 -2.32 18.77 7.52
C LYS A 143 -3.65 19.35 7.98
N GLN A 144 -3.98 19.18 9.26
CA GLN A 144 -5.27 19.63 9.82
C GLN A 144 -5.61 21.08 9.49
N HIS A 145 -4.64 22.01 9.64
CA HIS A 145 -4.86 23.43 9.36
C HIS A 145 -4.99 23.74 7.86
N GLU A 146 -4.46 22.88 6.99
CA GLU A 146 -4.52 23.05 5.53
C GLU A 146 -5.86 22.60 4.94
N LEU A 147 -6.66 21.82 5.68
CA LEU A 147 -7.98 21.38 5.20
C LEU A 147 -8.93 22.54 4.92
N ALA A 148 -8.76 23.69 5.58
CA ALA A 148 -9.54 24.90 5.30
C ALA A 148 -9.38 25.40 3.85
N LEU A 149 -8.29 25.06 3.17
CA LEU A 149 -8.07 25.37 1.75
C LEU A 149 -9.09 24.71 0.82
N LEU A 150 -9.74 23.65 1.29
CA LEU A 150 -10.76 22.90 0.55
C LEU A 150 -12.16 23.50 0.69
N ASN A 151 -12.34 24.60 1.43
CA ASN A 151 -13.64 25.24 1.60
C ASN A 151 -14.07 25.98 0.33
N GLN A 152 -14.59 25.21 -0.62
CA GLN A 152 -15.15 25.70 -1.87
C GLN A 152 -16.56 25.14 -2.01
N THR A 153 -17.54 26.00 -2.29
CA THR A 153 -18.96 25.62 -2.40
C THR A 153 -19.22 24.59 -3.50
N THR A 154 -18.39 24.57 -4.53
CA THR A 154 -18.45 23.61 -5.63
C THR A 154 -17.81 22.27 -5.33
N TYR A 155 -17.04 22.15 -4.24
CA TYR A 155 -16.34 20.91 -3.92
C TYR A 155 -17.24 19.98 -3.11
N ARG A 156 -17.10 18.69 -3.39
CA ARG A 156 -17.74 17.62 -2.64
C ARG A 156 -16.71 16.59 -2.21
N PHE A 157 -17.01 15.86 -1.15
CA PHE A 157 -16.02 14.98 -0.52
C PHE A 157 -16.58 13.59 -0.27
N TYR A 158 -15.72 12.58 -0.32
CA TYR A 158 -16.05 11.23 0.12
C TYR A 158 -14.89 10.67 0.94
N ILE A 159 -15.18 10.02 2.06
CA ILE A 159 -14.17 9.38 2.91
C ILE A 159 -14.34 7.87 2.75
N PRO A 160 -13.56 7.21 1.86
CA PRO A 160 -13.63 5.76 1.70
C PRO A 160 -13.16 5.04 2.98
N GLU A 161 -13.73 3.86 3.21
CA GLU A 161 -13.19 2.93 4.19
C GLU A 161 -11.77 2.50 3.80
N LYS A 162 -10.98 2.06 4.79
CA LYS A 162 -9.57 1.71 4.57
C LYS A 162 -9.36 0.63 3.51
N GLN A 163 -10.29 -0.33 3.41
CA GLN A 163 -10.24 -1.40 2.41
C GLN A 163 -10.41 -0.89 0.97
N ASP A 164 -11.08 0.25 0.80
CA ASP A 164 -11.39 0.86 -0.50
C ASP A 164 -10.38 1.94 -0.90
N TRP A 165 -9.33 2.17 -0.12
CA TRP A 165 -8.27 3.12 -0.48
C TRP A 165 -7.55 2.77 -1.79
N VAL A 166 -7.60 1.49 -2.19
CA VAL A 166 -7.02 1.02 -3.46
C VAL A 166 -7.89 1.40 -4.66
N CYS A 167 -9.17 1.70 -4.46
CA CYS A 167 -10.11 2.00 -5.52
C CYS A 167 -9.79 3.37 -6.14
N GLU A 168 -10.03 3.48 -7.44
CA GLU A 168 -10.03 4.78 -8.09
C GLU A 168 -11.33 5.52 -7.79
N PRO A 169 -11.29 6.86 -7.65
CA PRO A 169 -12.49 7.63 -7.39
C PRO A 169 -13.51 7.47 -8.53
N TYR A 170 -14.78 7.26 -8.19
CA TYR A 170 -15.87 7.10 -9.14
C TYR A 170 -17.10 7.94 -8.75
N ASN A 171 -17.97 8.20 -9.72
CA ASN A 171 -19.00 9.24 -9.63
C ASN A 171 -20.33 8.83 -8.96
N ASP A 172 -20.39 7.64 -8.35
CA ASP A 172 -21.61 7.11 -7.70
C ASP A 172 -21.52 7.12 -6.16
N ALA A 173 -20.56 7.86 -5.60
CA ALA A 173 -20.39 7.95 -4.15
C ALA A 173 -21.34 8.99 -3.53
N TYR A 174 -21.95 8.67 -2.39
CA TYR A 174 -22.62 9.67 -1.56
C TYR A 174 -21.61 10.69 -1.07
N THR A 175 -21.74 11.94 -1.51
CA THR A 175 -20.76 12.99 -1.21
C THR A 175 -21.21 13.94 -0.09
N LEU A 176 -20.25 14.35 0.72
CA LEU A 176 -20.36 15.35 1.78
C LEU A 176 -20.11 16.75 1.22
N ASN A 177 -20.75 17.76 1.82
CA ASN A 177 -20.31 19.15 1.69
C ASN A 177 -19.09 19.40 2.59
N PHE A 178 -18.51 20.60 2.49
CA PHE A 178 -17.32 20.96 3.27
C PHE A 178 -17.54 20.84 4.78
N ASP A 179 -18.64 21.38 5.33
CA ASP A 179 -18.88 21.39 6.78
C ASP A 179 -18.95 19.98 7.37
N SER A 180 -19.68 19.07 6.71
CA SER A 180 -19.82 17.68 7.15
C SER A 180 -18.53 16.89 7.01
N PHE A 181 -17.77 17.14 5.92
CA PHE A 181 -16.43 16.58 5.74
C PHE A 181 -15.47 17.08 6.82
N TYR A 182 -15.43 18.39 7.06
CA TYR A 182 -14.50 19.03 7.96
C TYR A 182 -14.73 18.62 9.41
N ALA A 183 -15.99 18.55 9.87
CA ALA A 183 -16.34 18.03 11.19
C ALA A 183 -15.86 16.57 11.38
N THR A 184 -16.10 15.71 10.37
CA THR A 184 -15.63 14.32 10.39
C THR A 184 -14.09 14.25 10.40
N ALA A 185 -13.44 15.08 9.60
CA ALA A 185 -12.00 15.16 9.49
C ALA A 185 -11.37 15.53 10.85
N GLN A 186 -11.89 16.56 11.52
CA GLN A 186 -11.41 16.97 12.84
C GLN A 186 -11.48 15.82 13.85
N GLN A 187 -12.63 15.13 13.93
CA GLN A 187 -12.80 14.00 14.85
C GLN A 187 -11.76 12.88 14.59
N LEU A 188 -11.52 12.53 13.31
CA LEU A 188 -10.55 11.48 12.96
C LEU A 188 -9.11 11.91 13.27
N LEU A 189 -8.73 13.15 12.95
CA LEU A 189 -7.39 13.65 13.17
C LEU A 189 -7.07 13.84 14.66
N GLU A 190 -8.04 14.26 15.48
CA GLU A 190 -7.92 14.30 16.95
C GLU A 190 -7.64 12.92 17.55
N GLN A 191 -8.17 11.86 16.93
CA GLN A 191 -7.89 10.47 17.29
C GLN A 191 -6.55 9.95 16.73
N GLN A 192 -5.72 10.82 16.14
CA GLN A 192 -4.47 10.45 15.45
C GLN A 192 -4.69 9.40 14.34
N ARG A 193 -5.79 9.56 13.59
CA ARG A 193 -6.13 8.69 12.46
C ARG A 193 -6.08 9.48 11.16
N SER A 194 -4.96 9.37 10.46
CA SER A 194 -4.85 9.86 9.08
C SER A 194 -5.71 9.01 8.16
N PHE A 195 -6.41 9.64 7.23
CA PHE A 195 -7.38 8.99 6.37
C PHE A 195 -7.32 9.51 4.94
N MET A 196 -7.72 8.66 3.99
CA MET A 196 -7.89 9.04 2.60
C MET A 196 -9.25 9.70 2.40
N PHE A 197 -9.32 10.68 1.51
CA PHE A 197 -10.57 11.23 1.00
C PHE A 197 -10.50 11.49 -0.50
N TRP A 198 -11.64 11.50 -1.15
CA TRP A 198 -11.80 11.95 -2.53
C TRP A 198 -12.37 13.36 -2.53
N CYS A 199 -11.80 14.23 -3.36
CA CYS A 199 -12.24 15.59 -3.60
C CYS A 199 -12.82 15.69 -5.00
N PHE A 200 -14.12 15.94 -5.10
CA PHE A 200 -14.84 16.12 -6.35
C PHE A 200 -14.83 17.61 -6.67
N THR A 201 -14.15 17.96 -7.75
CA THR A 201 -14.11 19.32 -8.29
C THR A 201 -14.93 19.39 -9.58
N SER A 202 -15.14 20.58 -10.13
CA SER A 202 -15.81 20.73 -11.43
C SER A 202 -15.05 20.11 -12.61
N LYS A 203 -13.76 19.81 -12.45
CA LYS A 203 -12.89 19.31 -13.53
C LYS A 203 -12.56 17.84 -13.42
N LYS A 204 -12.37 17.35 -12.19
CA LYS A 204 -11.85 16.02 -11.90
C LYS A 204 -12.18 15.60 -10.48
N ILE A 205 -12.05 14.30 -10.23
CA ILE A 205 -12.07 13.72 -8.89
C ILE A 205 -10.62 13.41 -8.51
N GLU A 206 -10.18 13.92 -7.37
CA GLU A 206 -8.82 13.76 -6.87
C GLU A 206 -8.79 12.94 -5.59
N LYS A 207 -7.73 12.17 -5.40
CA LYS A 207 -7.52 11.33 -4.22
C LYS A 207 -6.47 12.00 -3.33
N HIS A 208 -6.77 12.14 -2.05
CA HIS A 208 -5.94 12.86 -1.09
C HIS A 208 -5.88 12.16 0.26
N PHE A 209 -4.94 12.58 1.10
CA PHE A 209 -4.89 12.21 2.51
C PHE A 209 -5.07 13.43 3.41
N ALA A 210 -5.73 13.24 4.54
CA ALA A 210 -5.70 14.15 5.68
C ALA A 210 -4.81 13.53 6.77
N CYS A 211 -3.91 14.31 7.35
CA CYS A 211 -2.89 13.85 8.30
C CYS A 211 -2.90 14.65 9.59
N TRP A 212 -2.65 13.95 10.70
CA TRP A 212 -2.66 14.52 12.06
C TRP A 212 -1.30 15.09 12.50
N TRP A 213 -0.25 14.89 11.69
CA TRP A 213 1.14 15.29 11.95
C TRP A 213 1.61 16.40 11.00
#